data_AF-A0ABD2HXP8-F1
#
_entry.id   AF-A0ABD2HXP8-F1
#
_cell.length_a   1.000
_cell.length_b   1.000
_cell.length_c   1.000
_cell.angle_alpha   90.00
_cell.angle_beta   90.00
_cell.angle_gamma   90.00
#
_symmetry.space_group_name_H-M   'P 1'
#
loop_
_entity.id
_entity.type
_entity.pdbx_description
1 polymer ?
#
loop_
_entity_poly.entity_id
_entity_poly.type
_entity_poly.pdbx_seq_one_letter_code
_entity_poly.pdbx_strand_id
1 'polypeptide(L)'
;MTNSNTEYTPMAQLNDAQFEHRIIFQSKSSKWLGLFMKCILMMLIAAFVYVLIRMLECPKVNDTNFLAALVQQQRGLVDVRLKDGSIDVNVTWTQIQPHFNQIWKEQMNKANILKLNSSDEFKYFMRFCPNVNLQKRTCTIVTFGVGHTVRAERELIKIYPECHLVAADPSAEINANLTQSVGGTFVQGPIGAETANQQPVISWEEHAIERKLVTQIGIIDFMNNHTKWEQEPVDLLLMDIEGAEFGIIELFAYHFERFTGSICQINIEVHDPNTLIANYTHQQFFQSFDTLIRSGRFALMNTDMYTGSAPLHLFLRLFFVNVVDEKCTKKFLC
;
A
#
# COMPACT_ATOMS: atom_id res chain seq x y z
N MET A 1 -38.33 75.32 -55.43
CA MET A 1 -37.13 76.00 -54.91
C MET A 1 -35.94 75.11 -55.22
N THR A 2 -34.97 75.65 -55.98
CA THR A 2 -33.54 75.27 -56.14
C THR A 2 -33.21 73.81 -56.57
N ASN A 3 -32.74 73.57 -57.81
CA ASN A 3 -31.32 73.60 -58.28
C ASN A 3 -30.36 72.86 -57.33
N SER A 4 -29.47 71.96 -57.75
CA SER A 4 -28.57 72.02 -58.91
C SER A 4 -27.94 70.67 -59.27
N ASN A 5 -27.57 70.55 -60.55
CA ASN A 5 -26.65 69.57 -61.14
C ASN A 5 -25.25 69.54 -60.50
N THR A 6 -24.56 68.40 -60.69
CA THR A 6 -23.12 68.14 -61.01
C THR A 6 -22.72 66.78 -60.39
N GLU A 7 -21.80 65.95 -60.85
CA GLU A 7 -20.98 65.77 -62.06
C GLU A 7 -20.47 64.31 -61.95
N TYR A 8 -20.30 63.63 -63.09
CA TYR A 8 -19.63 62.34 -63.18
C TYR A 8 -18.10 62.54 -63.18
N THR A 9 -17.35 61.74 -62.42
CA THR A 9 -15.91 61.52 -62.62
C THR A 9 -15.56 60.04 -62.37
N PRO A 10 -14.59 59.46 -63.10
CA PRO A 10 -14.53 58.03 -63.37
C PRO A 10 -13.65 57.23 -62.40
N MET A 11 -13.86 55.91 -62.45
CA MET A 11 -13.11 54.84 -61.78
C MET A 11 -11.59 55.01 -61.86
N ALA A 12 -10.94 55.02 -60.70
CA ALA A 12 -9.53 54.71 -60.56
C ALA A 12 -9.35 53.19 -60.39
N GLN A 13 -8.64 52.58 -61.33
CA GLN A 13 -8.08 51.24 -61.24
C GLN A 13 -7.09 51.18 -60.06
N LEU A 14 -7.30 50.23 -59.15
CA LEU A 14 -6.29 49.82 -58.17
C LEU A 14 -5.68 48.50 -58.64
N ASN A 15 -4.36 48.52 -58.72
CA ASN A 15 -3.51 47.53 -59.36
C ASN A 15 -3.43 46.18 -58.60
N ASP A 16 -3.49 45.09 -59.37
CA ASP A 16 -3.23 43.69 -59.00
C ASP A 16 -1.73 43.42 -58.72
N ALA A 17 -1.15 44.02 -57.67
CA ALA A 17 0.26 43.81 -57.34
C ALA A 17 0.57 43.53 -55.86
N GLN A 18 -0.42 43.11 -55.05
CA GLN A 18 -0.20 42.74 -53.64
C GLN A 18 -0.57 41.30 -53.26
N PHE A 19 -0.93 40.44 -54.22
CA PHE A 19 -1.45 39.10 -53.89
C PHE A 19 -0.47 37.92 -54.04
N GLU A 20 0.80 38.13 -54.41
CA GLU A 20 1.76 37.01 -54.59
C GLU A 20 2.69 36.74 -53.39
N HIS A 21 2.79 37.62 -52.39
CA HIS A 21 3.69 37.38 -51.25
C HIS A 21 3.10 36.56 -50.08
N ARG A 22 1.82 36.18 -50.13
CA ARG A 22 1.17 35.39 -49.03
C ARG A 22 1.19 33.88 -49.20
N ILE A 23 1.48 33.34 -50.39
CA ILE A 23 1.35 31.90 -50.66
C ILE A 23 2.61 31.11 -50.27
N ILE A 24 3.77 31.75 -50.14
CA ILE A 24 5.02 31.05 -49.80
C ILE A 24 5.15 30.76 -48.28
N PHE A 25 4.39 31.46 -47.41
CA PHE A 25 4.43 31.23 -45.96
C PHE A 25 3.55 30.07 -45.48
N GLN A 26 2.56 29.61 -46.27
CA GLN A 26 1.68 28.50 -45.89
C GLN A 26 2.26 27.10 -46.20
N SER A 27 3.17 26.95 -47.16
CA SER A 27 3.71 25.63 -47.51
C SER A 27 4.88 25.17 -46.62
N LYS A 28 5.58 26.11 -45.96
CA LYS A 28 6.62 25.78 -44.97
C LYS A 28 6.03 25.38 -43.61
N SER A 29 4.92 25.98 -43.18
CA SER A 29 4.36 25.68 -41.84
C SER A 29 3.79 24.26 -41.73
N SER A 30 3.26 23.68 -42.81
CA SER A 30 2.70 22.32 -42.80
C SER A 30 3.77 21.23 -42.63
N LYS A 31 4.97 21.43 -43.19
CA LYS A 31 6.11 20.52 -43.00
C LYS A 31 6.65 20.57 -41.56
N TRP A 32 6.72 21.76 -40.97
CA TRP A 32 7.11 21.93 -39.57
C TRP A 32 6.08 21.35 -38.61
N LEU A 33 4.78 21.51 -38.89
CA LEU A 33 3.71 20.91 -38.10
C LEU A 33 3.74 19.37 -38.17
N GLY A 34 3.99 18.80 -39.35
CA GLY A 34 4.14 17.36 -39.53
C GLY A 34 5.37 16.79 -38.81
N LEU A 35 6.51 17.51 -38.82
CA LEU A 35 7.72 17.11 -38.10
C LEU A 35 7.50 17.20 -36.57
N PHE A 36 6.85 18.26 -36.11
CA PHE A 36 6.51 18.46 -34.70
C PHE A 36 5.56 17.37 -34.18
N MET A 37 4.50 17.03 -34.93
CA MET A 37 3.61 15.93 -34.57
C MET A 37 4.32 14.57 -34.54
N LYS A 38 5.26 14.31 -35.45
CA LYS A 38 6.07 13.08 -35.43
C LYS A 38 6.97 13.03 -34.19
N CYS A 39 7.58 14.15 -33.79
CA CYS A 39 8.36 14.22 -32.56
C CYS A 39 7.51 13.97 -31.31
N ILE A 40 6.30 14.56 -31.24
CA ILE A 40 5.37 14.30 -30.12
C ILE A 40 4.98 12.82 -30.08
N LEU A 41 4.61 12.23 -31.22
CA LEU A 41 4.23 10.81 -31.29
C LEU A 41 5.40 9.90 -30.88
N MET A 42 6.62 10.19 -31.34
CA MET A 42 7.82 9.45 -30.94
C MET A 42 8.11 9.57 -29.44
N MET A 43 7.94 10.77 -28.85
CA MET A 43 8.08 10.96 -27.41
C MET A 43 7.01 10.21 -26.62
N LEU A 44 5.76 10.19 -27.09
CA LEU A 44 4.68 9.42 -26.47
C LEU A 44 4.92 7.91 -26.56
N ILE A 45 5.39 7.41 -27.70
CA ILE A 45 5.77 6.00 -27.87
C ILE A 45 6.95 5.65 -26.97
N ALA A 46 8.00 6.49 -26.93
CA ALA A 46 9.15 6.25 -26.06
C ALA A 46 8.77 6.27 -24.58
N ALA A 47 7.91 7.22 -24.16
CA ALA A 47 7.37 7.25 -22.80
C ALA A 47 6.53 6.01 -22.49
N PHE A 48 5.67 5.58 -23.42
CA PHE A 48 4.86 4.37 -23.28
C PHE A 48 5.73 3.11 -23.17
N VAL A 49 6.75 2.97 -24.02
CA VAL A 49 7.72 1.86 -23.98
C VAL A 49 8.52 1.90 -22.68
N TYR A 50 8.98 3.08 -22.24
CA TYR A 50 9.67 3.24 -20.97
C TYR A 50 8.80 2.81 -19.78
N VAL A 51 7.52 3.22 -19.77
CA VAL A 51 6.55 2.81 -18.75
C VAL A 51 6.32 1.30 -18.79
N LEU A 52 6.18 0.70 -19.98
CA LEU A 52 6.05 -0.75 -20.13
C LEU A 52 7.29 -1.50 -19.61
N ILE A 53 8.50 -1.04 -19.94
CA ILE A 53 9.74 -1.65 -19.45
C ILE A 53 9.83 -1.55 -17.92
N ARG A 54 9.49 -0.39 -17.35
CA ARG A 54 9.43 -0.21 -15.89
C ARG A 54 8.42 -1.13 -15.22
N MET A 55 7.26 -1.37 -15.84
CA MET A 55 6.28 -2.34 -15.34
C MET A 55 6.77 -3.78 -15.40
N LEU A 56 7.80 -4.06 -16.21
CA LEU A 56 8.41 -5.37 -16.38
C LEU A 56 9.67 -5.58 -15.52
N GLU A 57 10.13 -4.58 -14.77
CA GLU A 57 11.29 -4.70 -13.89
C GLU A 57 10.83 -4.98 -12.46
N CYS A 58 11.24 -6.13 -11.92
CA CYS A 58 11.08 -6.40 -10.49
C CYS A 58 12.24 -5.81 -9.68
N PRO A 59 12.01 -5.32 -8.45
CA PRO A 59 13.09 -4.84 -7.59
C PRO A 59 14.09 -5.94 -7.33
N LYS A 60 15.38 -5.68 -7.57
CA LYS A 60 16.42 -6.67 -7.32
C LYS A 60 16.85 -6.64 -5.87
N VAL A 61 16.86 -7.78 -5.19
CA VAL A 61 17.30 -7.85 -3.77
C VAL A 61 18.76 -7.40 -3.64
N ASN A 62 19.57 -7.73 -4.64
CA ASN A 62 21.00 -7.41 -4.70
C ASN A 62 21.29 -6.01 -5.27
N ASP A 63 20.28 -5.17 -5.49
CA ASP A 63 20.51 -3.77 -5.86
C ASP A 63 21.21 -3.03 -4.70
N THR A 64 22.28 -2.31 -5.02
CA THR A 64 23.08 -1.60 -4.00
C THR A 64 22.24 -0.62 -3.18
N ASN A 65 21.24 0.05 -3.79
CA ASN A 65 20.39 0.99 -3.05
C ASN A 65 19.39 0.24 -2.17
N PHE A 66 18.86 -0.90 -2.64
CA PHE A 66 17.98 -1.76 -1.84
C PHE A 66 18.70 -2.26 -0.58
N LEU A 67 19.93 -2.79 -0.74
CA LEU A 67 20.75 -3.25 0.37
C LEU A 67 21.14 -2.09 1.30
N ALA A 68 21.48 -0.91 0.76
CA ALA A 68 21.77 0.26 1.57
C ALA A 68 20.55 0.72 2.40
N ALA A 69 19.35 0.73 1.81
CA ALA A 69 18.11 1.03 2.52
C ALA A 69 17.84 0.03 3.65
N LEU A 70 18.02 -1.27 3.38
CA LEU A 70 17.88 -2.31 4.40
C LEU A 70 18.88 -2.13 5.54
N VAL A 71 20.17 -1.90 5.25
CA VAL A 71 21.19 -1.63 6.27
C VAL A 71 20.89 -0.37 7.06
N GLN A 72 20.37 0.68 6.40
CA GLN A 72 19.96 1.91 7.08
C GLN A 72 18.77 1.67 8.01
N GLN A 73 17.75 0.93 7.56
CA GLN A 73 16.62 0.51 8.39
C GLN A 73 17.10 -0.27 9.61
N GLN A 74 18.07 -1.18 9.44
CA GLN A 74 18.60 -2.00 10.55
C GLN A 74 19.35 -1.21 11.63
N ARG A 75 19.57 0.10 11.43
CA ARG A 75 19.98 1.00 12.51
C ARG A 75 18.87 1.22 13.54
N GLY A 76 17.65 0.79 13.22
CA GLY A 76 16.50 0.71 14.10
C GLY A 76 15.74 2.01 14.21
N LEU A 77 14.85 2.05 15.20
CA LEU A 77 14.04 3.19 15.56
C LEU A 77 14.93 4.34 16.05
N VAL A 78 14.60 5.56 15.62
CA VAL A 78 15.17 6.78 16.20
C VAL A 78 14.37 7.09 17.46
N ASP A 79 14.88 6.68 18.62
CA ASP A 79 14.32 7.08 19.91
C ASP A 79 14.73 8.52 20.23
N VAL A 80 13.77 9.34 20.65
CA VAL A 80 14.01 10.69 21.12
C VAL A 80 13.92 10.64 22.63
N ARG A 81 14.93 11.18 23.32
CA ARG A 81 15.00 11.10 24.78
C ARG A 81 14.80 12.46 25.44
N LEU A 82 14.04 12.45 26.52
CA LEU A 82 13.86 13.57 27.44
C LEU A 82 15.14 13.80 28.27
N LYS A 83 15.20 14.92 29.00
CA LYS A 83 16.37 15.29 29.82
C LYS A 83 16.73 14.26 30.89
N ASP A 84 15.76 13.49 31.36
CA ASP A 84 15.94 12.42 32.36
C ASP A 84 16.34 11.08 31.74
N GLY A 85 16.50 11.01 30.40
CA GLY A 85 16.88 9.81 29.67
C GLY A 85 15.72 8.89 29.29
N SER A 86 14.49 9.21 29.69
CA SER A 86 13.27 8.50 29.26
C SER A 86 12.93 8.82 27.79
N ILE A 87 12.17 7.94 27.14
CA ILE A 87 11.75 8.14 25.73
C ILE A 87 10.63 9.17 25.68
N ASP A 88 10.79 10.18 24.82
CA ASP A 88 9.73 11.08 24.41
C ASP A 88 8.80 10.32 23.43
N VAL A 89 7.78 9.70 24.00
CA VAL A 89 6.84 8.83 23.27
C VAL A 89 6.19 9.54 22.08
N ASN A 90 5.73 10.78 22.28
CA ASN A 90 5.01 11.52 21.25
C ASN A 90 5.92 11.86 20.07
N VAL A 91 7.14 12.31 20.36
CA VAL A 91 8.11 12.61 19.32
C VAL A 91 8.56 11.32 18.63
N THR A 92 8.90 10.26 19.38
CA THR A 92 9.31 8.99 18.77
C THR A 92 8.23 8.40 17.88
N TRP A 93 6.97 8.36 18.32
CA TRP A 93 5.85 7.86 17.52
C TRP A 93 5.70 8.62 16.20
N THR A 94 5.66 9.95 16.25
CA THR A 94 5.48 10.81 15.07
C THR A 94 6.70 10.81 14.13
N GLN A 95 7.88 10.40 14.59
CA GLN A 95 9.07 10.27 13.75
C GLN A 95 9.15 8.95 12.96
N ILE A 96 8.37 7.91 13.32
CA ILE A 96 8.40 6.61 12.63
C ILE A 96 8.12 6.80 11.13
N GLN A 97 7.02 7.44 10.79
CA GLN A 97 6.62 7.67 9.40
C GLN A 97 7.71 8.39 8.57
N PRO A 98 8.11 9.64 8.90
CA PRO A 98 9.07 10.36 8.09
C PRO A 98 10.44 9.67 8.03
N HIS A 99 10.86 8.98 9.10
CA HIS A 99 12.13 8.28 9.13
C HIS A 99 12.19 7.12 8.13
N PHE A 100 11.26 6.16 8.23
CA PHE A 100 11.30 4.97 7.38
C PHE A 100 10.85 5.25 5.94
N ASN A 101 9.91 6.19 5.73
CA ASN A 101 9.55 6.60 4.37
C ASN A 101 10.71 7.27 3.64
N GLN A 102 11.59 8.00 4.35
CA GLN A 102 12.79 8.55 3.74
C GLN A 102 13.80 7.48 3.34
N ILE A 103 13.93 6.40 4.14
CA ILE A 103 14.81 5.26 3.84
C ILE A 103 14.38 4.54 2.57
N TRP A 104 13.08 4.26 2.44
CA TRP A 104 12.53 3.43 1.35
C TRP A 104 11.95 4.22 0.18
N LYS A 105 12.07 5.56 0.19
CA LYS A 105 11.49 6.45 -0.83
C LYS A 105 11.82 6.03 -2.26
N GLU A 106 13.07 5.66 -2.53
CA GLU A 106 13.46 5.25 -3.87
C GLU A 106 12.84 3.91 -4.27
N GLN A 107 12.81 2.95 -3.37
CA GLN A 107 12.26 1.63 -3.58
C GLN A 107 10.75 1.71 -3.73
N MET A 108 10.04 2.55 -2.99
CA MET A 108 8.60 2.78 -3.19
C MET A 108 8.26 3.29 -4.60
N ASN A 109 9.15 4.10 -5.19
CA ASN A 109 8.96 4.62 -6.55
C ASN A 109 9.40 3.63 -7.64
N LYS A 110 10.38 2.76 -7.35
CA LYS A 110 10.90 1.76 -8.29
C LYS A 110 10.09 0.45 -8.25
N ALA A 111 9.67 0.04 -7.05
CA ALA A 111 8.83 -1.12 -6.85
C ALA A 111 7.43 -0.79 -7.32
N ASN A 112 6.88 -1.68 -8.13
CA ASN A 112 5.54 -1.55 -8.66
C ASN A 112 4.53 -1.87 -7.55
N ILE A 113 4.38 -0.97 -6.58
CA ILE A 113 3.51 -1.12 -5.41
C ILE A 113 2.14 -0.56 -5.72
N LEU A 114 1.13 -1.41 -5.54
CA LEU A 114 -0.27 -1.03 -5.56
C LEU A 114 -0.62 -0.31 -4.26
N LYS A 115 -1.31 0.80 -4.41
CA LYS A 115 -1.96 1.53 -3.34
C LYS A 115 -3.46 1.25 -3.43
N LEU A 116 -3.96 0.37 -2.57
CA LEU A 116 -5.33 -0.12 -2.53
C LEU A 116 -6.15 0.77 -1.59
N ASN A 117 -7.25 1.34 -2.07
CA ASN A 117 -8.06 2.25 -1.26
C ASN A 117 -9.04 1.45 -0.38
N SER A 118 -8.97 1.61 0.94
CA SER A 118 -9.91 0.96 1.87
C SER A 118 -11.15 1.82 2.14
N SER A 119 -11.00 3.14 2.26
CA SER A 119 -12.07 4.17 2.30
C SER A 119 -11.45 5.52 2.64
N ASP A 120 -10.83 5.54 3.81
CA ASP A 120 -10.22 6.62 4.56
C ASP A 120 -8.70 6.41 4.71
N GLU A 121 -8.24 5.20 4.40
CA GLU A 121 -6.85 4.81 4.42
C GLU A 121 -6.48 3.88 3.25
N PHE A 122 -5.18 3.58 3.15
CA PHE A 122 -4.60 2.79 2.07
C PHE A 122 -3.87 1.56 2.59
N LYS A 123 -4.13 0.43 1.94
CA LYS A 123 -3.37 -0.81 2.09
C LYS A 123 -2.43 -0.96 0.88
N TYR A 124 -1.28 -1.57 1.08
CA TYR A 124 -0.22 -1.65 0.07
C TYR A 124 0.02 -3.09 -0.38
N PHE A 125 0.35 -3.26 -1.66
CA PHE A 125 0.73 -4.56 -2.19
C PHE A 125 1.81 -4.42 -3.26
N MET A 126 2.98 -4.99 -3.03
CA MET A 126 4.01 -5.15 -4.04
C MET A 126 3.53 -6.16 -5.07
N ARG A 127 3.46 -5.75 -6.34
CA ARG A 127 3.04 -6.65 -7.41
C ARG A 127 3.99 -7.81 -7.58
N PHE A 128 3.46 -8.95 -8.01
CA PHE A 128 4.26 -10.09 -8.42
C PHE A 128 5.25 -9.70 -9.52
N CYS A 129 6.45 -10.28 -9.48
CA CYS A 129 7.39 -10.14 -10.58
C CYS A 129 6.79 -10.71 -11.88
N PRO A 130 7.06 -10.12 -13.06
CA PRO A 130 6.44 -10.53 -14.32
C PRO A 130 6.74 -11.97 -14.75
N ASN A 131 7.83 -12.55 -14.25
CA ASN A 131 8.23 -13.93 -14.51
C ASN A 131 7.49 -14.96 -13.64
N VAL A 132 6.67 -14.52 -12.68
CA VAL A 132 5.88 -15.40 -11.82
C VAL A 132 4.66 -15.87 -12.59
N ASN A 133 4.58 -17.18 -12.83
CA ASN A 133 3.39 -17.78 -13.40
C ASN A 133 2.36 -18.10 -12.30
N LEU A 134 1.39 -17.21 -12.13
CA LEU A 134 0.31 -17.33 -11.15
C LEU A 134 -0.74 -18.41 -11.51
N GLN A 135 -0.77 -18.89 -12.76
CA GLN A 135 -1.60 -20.07 -13.10
C GLN A 135 -0.99 -21.38 -12.59
N LYS A 136 0.30 -21.39 -12.25
CA LYS A 136 1.02 -22.55 -11.69
C LYS A 136 1.31 -22.42 -10.20
N ARG A 137 1.06 -21.26 -9.60
CA ARG A 137 1.35 -20.96 -8.19
C ARG A 137 0.09 -20.44 -7.52
N THR A 138 -0.17 -20.90 -6.31
CA THR A 138 -1.29 -20.36 -5.53
C THR A 138 -0.97 -18.96 -5.05
N CYS A 139 -1.98 -18.08 -5.07
CA CYS A 139 -1.94 -16.81 -4.38
C CYS A 139 -2.86 -16.87 -3.16
N THR A 140 -2.37 -16.51 -1.97
CA THR A 140 -3.17 -16.52 -0.73
C THR A 140 -3.13 -15.15 -0.06
N ILE A 141 -4.31 -14.57 0.16
CA ILE A 141 -4.50 -13.33 0.91
C ILE A 141 -5.20 -13.68 2.21
N VAL A 142 -4.68 -13.20 3.33
CA VAL A 142 -5.29 -13.34 4.65
C VAL A 142 -5.65 -11.95 5.17
N THR A 143 -6.89 -11.78 5.65
CA THR A 143 -7.34 -10.54 6.31
C THR A 143 -7.80 -10.86 7.72
N PHE A 144 -7.23 -10.18 8.72
CA PHE A 144 -7.72 -10.17 10.09
C PHE A 144 -8.34 -8.83 10.40
N GLY A 145 -9.60 -8.87 10.85
CA GLY A 145 -10.48 -7.71 10.98
C GLY A 145 -10.95 -7.21 9.63
N VAL A 146 -12.19 -7.55 9.30
CA VAL A 146 -12.83 -7.12 8.06
C VAL A 146 -13.40 -5.71 8.23
N GLY A 147 -13.81 -5.32 9.45
CA GLY A 147 -14.18 -3.93 9.73
C GLY A 147 -15.31 -3.39 8.87
N HIS A 148 -16.26 -4.25 8.47
CA HIS A 148 -17.41 -3.93 7.61
C HIS A 148 -17.04 -3.42 6.20
N THR A 149 -15.81 -3.67 5.73
CA THR A 149 -15.39 -3.35 4.36
C THR A 149 -14.45 -4.42 3.79
N VAL A 150 -14.51 -4.62 2.47
CA VAL A 150 -13.57 -5.51 1.73
C VAL A 150 -13.03 -4.81 0.50
N ARG A 151 -12.91 -3.49 0.53
CA ARG A 151 -12.65 -2.68 -0.67
C ARG A 151 -11.25 -2.97 -1.24
N ALA A 152 -10.23 -2.97 -0.38
CA ALA A 152 -8.85 -3.25 -0.79
C ALA A 152 -8.71 -4.70 -1.29
N GLU A 153 -9.33 -5.65 -0.60
CA GLU A 153 -9.38 -7.07 -0.95
C GLU A 153 -10.06 -7.25 -2.32
N ARG A 154 -11.20 -6.59 -2.53
CA ARG A 154 -11.94 -6.60 -3.81
C ARG A 154 -11.12 -6.01 -4.94
N GLU A 155 -10.41 -4.90 -4.71
CA GLU A 155 -9.52 -4.30 -5.70
C GLU A 155 -8.39 -5.27 -6.06
N LEU A 156 -7.80 -5.93 -5.06
CA LEU A 156 -6.70 -6.88 -5.29
C LEU A 156 -7.17 -8.14 -6.02
N ILE A 157 -8.31 -8.72 -5.64
CA ILE A 157 -8.92 -9.89 -6.30
C ILE A 157 -9.31 -9.57 -7.75
N LYS A 158 -9.72 -8.34 -8.06
CA LYS A 158 -9.96 -7.93 -9.46
C LYS A 158 -8.69 -7.93 -10.30
N ILE A 159 -7.55 -7.58 -9.68
CA ILE A 159 -6.24 -7.57 -10.36
C ILE A 159 -5.68 -8.99 -10.47
N TYR A 160 -5.87 -9.80 -9.43
CA TYR A 160 -5.38 -11.18 -9.30
C TYR A 160 -6.53 -12.13 -8.93
N PRO A 161 -7.42 -12.48 -9.90
CA PRO A 161 -8.60 -13.31 -9.64
C PRO A 161 -8.27 -14.75 -9.20
N GLU A 162 -7.04 -15.20 -9.39
CA GLU A 162 -6.52 -16.48 -8.91
C GLU A 162 -6.18 -16.50 -7.41
N CYS A 163 -6.15 -15.33 -6.75
CA CYS A 163 -5.89 -15.25 -5.32
C CYS A 163 -7.07 -15.75 -4.50
N HIS A 164 -6.79 -16.60 -3.51
CA HIS A 164 -7.77 -17.02 -2.52
C HIS A 164 -7.71 -16.11 -1.29
N LEU A 165 -8.85 -15.53 -0.92
CA LEU A 165 -8.99 -14.75 0.31
C LEU A 165 -9.49 -15.63 1.45
N VAL A 166 -8.80 -15.58 2.58
CA VAL A 166 -9.28 -16.11 3.87
C VAL A 166 -9.37 -14.95 4.85
N ALA A 167 -10.55 -14.65 5.37
CA ALA A 167 -10.75 -13.55 6.30
C ALA A 167 -11.22 -14.06 7.66
N ALA A 168 -10.83 -13.37 8.72
CA ALA A 168 -11.26 -13.66 10.08
C ALA A 168 -11.71 -12.39 10.81
N ASP A 169 -12.84 -12.50 11.49
CA ASP A 169 -13.42 -11.41 12.29
C ASP A 169 -14.36 -12.00 13.37
N PRO A 170 -14.44 -11.43 14.58
CA PRO A 170 -15.40 -11.86 15.59
C PRO A 170 -16.87 -11.60 15.18
N SER A 171 -17.14 -10.54 14.41
CA SER A 171 -18.48 -10.09 14.01
C SER A 171 -18.88 -10.70 12.67
N ALA A 172 -19.66 -11.78 12.68
CA ALA A 172 -19.93 -12.56 11.47
C ALA A 172 -21.00 -11.99 10.52
N GLU A 173 -22.05 -11.34 11.02
CA GLU A 173 -23.27 -11.11 10.22
C GLU A 173 -23.01 -10.30 8.94
N ILE A 174 -22.27 -9.20 9.05
CA ILE A 174 -21.93 -8.34 7.91
C ILE A 174 -20.65 -8.85 7.24
N ASN A 175 -19.62 -9.18 8.02
CA ASN A 175 -18.30 -9.50 7.49
C ASN A 175 -18.27 -10.80 6.70
N ALA A 176 -19.01 -11.83 7.11
CA ALA A 176 -19.10 -13.08 6.36
C ALA A 176 -19.67 -12.85 4.95
N ASN A 177 -20.75 -12.07 4.85
CA ASN A 177 -21.38 -11.72 3.58
C ASN A 177 -20.45 -10.89 2.70
N LEU A 178 -19.73 -9.92 3.26
CA LEU A 178 -18.75 -9.12 2.53
C LEU A 178 -17.61 -9.98 1.98
N THR A 179 -17.01 -10.83 2.81
CA THR A 179 -15.94 -11.76 2.40
C THR A 179 -16.43 -12.71 1.30
N GLN A 180 -17.62 -13.29 1.45
CA GLN A 180 -18.20 -14.18 0.43
C GLN A 180 -18.51 -13.45 -0.88
N SER A 181 -18.89 -12.16 -0.83
CA SER A 181 -19.18 -11.35 -2.03
C SER A 181 -17.98 -11.19 -2.97
N VAL A 182 -16.76 -11.41 -2.47
CA VAL A 182 -15.53 -11.39 -3.26
C VAL A 182 -14.92 -12.79 -3.46
N GLY A 183 -15.67 -13.85 -3.12
CA GLY A 183 -15.23 -15.24 -3.28
C GLY A 183 -14.28 -15.74 -2.19
N GLY A 184 -14.20 -15.05 -1.06
CA GLY A 184 -13.36 -15.44 0.08
C GLY A 184 -14.02 -16.42 1.04
N THR A 185 -13.20 -17.05 1.87
CA THR A 185 -13.63 -17.87 3.01
C THR A 185 -13.64 -17.02 4.28
N PHE A 186 -14.73 -17.06 5.04
CA PHE A 186 -14.84 -16.35 6.32
C PHE A 186 -14.70 -17.32 7.49
N VAL A 187 -13.91 -16.94 8.48
CA VAL A 187 -13.72 -17.66 9.75
C VAL A 187 -14.19 -16.74 10.88
N GLN A 188 -15.21 -17.16 11.61
CA GLN A 188 -15.67 -16.37 12.76
C GLN A 188 -14.75 -16.58 13.95
N GLY A 189 -14.09 -15.52 14.38
CA GLY A 189 -13.24 -15.54 15.56
C GLY A 189 -12.29 -14.35 15.62
N PRO A 190 -12.02 -13.83 16.83
CA PRO A 190 -10.97 -12.85 17.03
C PRO A 190 -9.60 -13.52 16.91
N ILE A 191 -8.66 -12.81 16.28
CA ILE A 191 -7.30 -13.27 16.08
C ILE A 191 -6.38 -12.54 17.05
N GLY A 192 -5.38 -13.25 17.58
CA GLY A 192 -4.31 -12.64 18.35
C GLY A 192 -3.03 -13.46 18.30
N ALA A 193 -2.10 -13.18 19.20
CA ALA A 193 -0.82 -13.88 19.26
C ALA A 193 -0.99 -15.39 19.54
N GLU A 194 -1.79 -15.72 20.55
CA GLU A 194 -2.00 -17.08 21.03
C GLU A 194 -3.48 -17.45 21.05
N THR A 195 -3.77 -18.75 20.97
CA THR A 195 -5.10 -19.27 21.26
C THR A 195 -5.37 -19.14 22.75
N ALA A 196 -6.49 -18.51 23.10
CA ALA A 196 -6.84 -18.26 24.48
C ALA A 196 -8.36 -18.25 24.68
N ASN A 197 -8.81 -18.81 25.80
CA ASN A 197 -10.20 -18.78 26.20
C ASN A 197 -10.48 -17.53 27.03
N GLN A 198 -11.71 -17.03 26.94
CA GLN A 198 -12.19 -15.89 27.73
C GLN A 198 -11.31 -14.64 27.59
N GLN A 199 -10.87 -14.33 26.37
CA GLN A 199 -10.17 -13.07 26.11
C GLN A 199 -11.17 -11.93 25.99
N PRO A 200 -10.92 -10.78 26.65
CA PRO A 200 -11.75 -9.61 26.46
C PRO A 200 -11.47 -9.00 25.08
N VAL A 201 -12.50 -8.95 24.23
CA VAL A 201 -12.45 -8.19 22.97
C VAL A 201 -13.41 -7.01 23.02
N ILE A 202 -13.11 -5.99 22.22
CA ILE A 202 -14.02 -4.89 21.95
C ILE A 202 -14.95 -5.33 20.84
N SER A 203 -16.25 -5.42 21.14
CA SER A 203 -17.29 -5.57 20.13
C SER A 203 -17.98 -4.22 19.98
N TRP A 204 -17.89 -3.66 18.78
CA TRP A 204 -18.64 -2.47 18.40
C TRP A 204 -20.02 -2.91 17.88
N GLU A 205 -21.00 -3.00 18.79
CA GLU A 205 -22.40 -3.00 18.37
C GLU A 205 -22.88 -1.55 18.24
N GLU A 206 -23.89 -1.29 17.38
CA GLU A 206 -24.31 0.05 16.91
C GLU A 206 -24.48 1.13 18.01
N HIS A 207 -24.56 0.76 19.29
CA HIS A 207 -24.83 1.68 20.41
C HIS A 207 -23.98 1.46 21.67
N ALA A 208 -23.01 0.52 21.70
CA ALA A 208 -22.19 0.27 22.89
C ALA A 208 -20.84 -0.42 22.59
N ILE A 209 -19.81 -0.03 23.35
CA ILE A 209 -18.57 -0.78 23.50
C ILE A 209 -18.85 -1.92 24.48
N GLU A 210 -19.04 -3.14 23.99
CA GLU A 210 -19.19 -4.31 24.84
C GLU A 210 -17.86 -5.05 24.99
N ARG A 211 -17.46 -5.31 26.24
CA ARG A 211 -16.39 -6.25 26.56
C ARG A 211 -16.97 -7.65 26.54
N LYS A 212 -16.66 -8.40 25.48
CA LYS A 212 -17.07 -9.81 25.38
C LYS A 212 -15.89 -10.71 25.68
N LEU A 213 -16.13 -11.75 26.47
CA LEU A 213 -15.17 -12.84 26.66
C LEU A 213 -15.37 -13.85 25.54
N VAL A 214 -14.35 -13.97 24.69
CA VAL A 214 -14.41 -14.78 23.48
C VAL A 214 -13.25 -15.76 23.44
N THR A 215 -13.40 -16.79 22.62
CA THR A 215 -12.29 -17.69 22.31
C THR A 215 -11.48 -17.04 21.20
N GLN A 216 -10.27 -16.60 21.52
CA GLN A 216 -9.31 -16.05 20.57
C GLN A 216 -8.58 -17.19 19.88
N ILE A 217 -8.37 -17.06 18.57
CA ILE A 217 -7.56 -17.97 17.76
C ILE A 217 -6.18 -17.34 17.59
N GLY A 218 -5.13 -18.08 17.96
CA GLY A 218 -3.76 -17.64 17.71
C GLY A 218 -3.45 -17.59 16.22
N ILE A 219 -2.68 -16.62 15.77
CA ILE A 219 -2.31 -16.46 14.35
C ILE A 219 -1.71 -17.74 13.76
N ILE A 220 -0.85 -18.44 14.50
CA ILE A 220 -0.23 -19.69 14.03
C ILE A 220 -1.27 -20.79 13.85
N ASP A 221 -2.17 -20.96 14.82
CA ASP A 221 -3.26 -21.95 14.74
C ASP A 221 -4.22 -21.62 13.60
N PHE A 222 -4.53 -20.34 13.41
CA PHE A 222 -5.33 -19.89 12.29
C PHE A 222 -4.69 -20.30 10.96
N MET A 223 -3.42 -19.96 10.78
CA MET A 223 -2.71 -20.23 9.53
C MET A 223 -2.60 -21.73 9.25
N ASN A 224 -2.31 -22.54 10.27
CA ASN A 224 -2.25 -24.00 10.15
C ASN A 224 -3.60 -24.63 9.74
N ASN A 225 -4.70 -24.11 10.28
CA ASN A 225 -6.03 -24.71 10.09
C ASN A 225 -6.78 -24.19 8.87
N HIS A 226 -6.50 -22.96 8.45
CA HIS A 226 -7.30 -22.27 7.41
C HIS A 226 -6.50 -21.89 6.17
N THR A 227 -5.20 -22.15 6.15
CA THR A 227 -4.34 -21.89 4.99
C THR A 227 -3.49 -23.12 4.65
N LYS A 228 -2.74 -23.03 3.55
CA LYS A 228 -1.75 -24.04 3.15
C LYS A 228 -0.33 -23.48 3.25
N TRP A 229 -0.09 -22.63 4.26
CA TRP A 229 1.10 -21.77 4.34
C TRP A 229 2.44 -22.51 4.44
N GLU A 230 2.43 -23.76 4.91
CA GLU A 230 3.61 -24.61 4.99
C GLU A 230 4.08 -25.04 3.58
N GLN A 231 3.12 -25.27 2.69
CA GLN A 231 3.39 -25.64 1.31
C GLN A 231 3.67 -24.38 0.47
N GLU A 232 2.76 -23.42 0.50
CA GLU A 232 2.76 -22.22 -0.34
C GLU A 232 2.64 -20.97 0.52
N PRO A 233 3.44 -19.92 0.28
CA PRO A 233 3.45 -18.76 1.17
C PRO A 233 2.10 -18.04 1.21
N VAL A 234 1.80 -17.40 2.35
CA VAL A 234 0.79 -16.33 2.42
C VAL A 234 1.38 -15.09 1.75
N ASP A 235 0.80 -14.69 0.63
CA ASP A 235 1.32 -13.61 -0.20
C ASP A 235 1.08 -12.24 0.42
N LEU A 236 -0.05 -12.07 1.10
CA LEU A 236 -0.43 -10.85 1.79
C LEU A 236 -1.19 -11.17 3.07
N LEU A 237 -0.72 -10.64 4.19
CA LEU A 237 -1.45 -10.56 5.45
C LEU A 237 -1.89 -9.11 5.68
N LEU A 238 -3.20 -8.87 5.79
CA LEU A 238 -3.81 -7.61 6.20
C LEU A 238 -4.27 -7.76 7.64
N MET A 239 -3.88 -6.85 8.53
CA MET A 239 -4.17 -6.93 9.95
C MET A 239 -4.67 -5.58 10.47
N ASP A 240 -5.87 -5.62 11.04
CA ASP A 240 -6.56 -4.50 11.66
C ASP A 240 -7.49 -5.09 12.74
N ILE A 241 -6.96 -5.28 13.95
CA ILE A 241 -7.56 -6.13 15.00
C ILE A 241 -7.56 -5.43 16.37
N GLU A 242 -7.70 -4.11 16.38
CA GLU A 242 -8.08 -3.29 17.53
C GLU A 242 -7.20 -3.54 18.78
N GLY A 243 -5.89 -3.62 18.59
CA GLY A 243 -4.90 -3.77 19.66
C GLY A 243 -4.28 -5.16 19.80
N ALA A 244 -4.85 -6.19 19.16
CA ALA A 244 -4.22 -7.51 19.15
C ALA A 244 -2.95 -7.58 18.27
N GLU A 245 -2.67 -6.53 17.48
CA GLU A 245 -1.47 -6.42 16.64
C GLU A 245 -0.19 -6.43 17.48
N PHE A 246 -0.23 -5.87 18.69
CA PHE A 246 0.94 -5.73 19.56
C PHE A 246 1.54 -7.09 19.91
N GLY A 247 0.70 -8.06 20.31
CA GLY A 247 1.16 -9.41 20.59
C GLY A 247 1.67 -10.13 19.35
N ILE A 248 1.10 -9.87 18.17
CA ILE A 248 1.56 -10.49 16.93
C ILE A 248 2.89 -9.86 16.46
N ILE A 249 3.07 -8.55 16.63
CA ILE A 249 4.35 -7.86 16.38
C ILE A 249 5.43 -8.41 17.32
N GLU A 250 5.11 -8.64 18.59
CA GLU A 250 6.02 -9.30 19.54
C GLU A 250 6.42 -10.71 19.07
N LEU A 251 5.46 -11.50 18.58
CA LEU A 251 5.77 -12.80 17.96
C LEU A 251 6.69 -12.67 16.74
N PHE A 252 6.45 -11.70 15.85
CA PHE A 252 7.34 -11.47 14.72
C PHE A 252 8.75 -11.03 15.13
N ALA A 253 8.85 -10.28 16.22
CA ALA A 253 10.11 -9.73 16.72
C ALA A 253 10.97 -10.79 17.44
N TYR A 254 10.36 -11.60 18.31
CA TYR A 254 11.09 -12.47 19.24
C TYR A 254 10.87 -13.96 19.02
N HIS A 255 9.81 -14.34 18.32
CA HIS A 255 9.36 -15.73 18.21
C HIS A 255 9.04 -16.14 16.76
N PHE A 256 9.73 -15.54 15.79
CA PHE A 256 9.49 -15.79 14.37
C PHE A 256 9.72 -17.26 13.98
N GLU A 257 10.58 -17.97 14.72
CA GLU A 257 10.84 -19.40 14.53
C GLU A 257 9.61 -20.29 14.71
N ARG A 258 8.54 -19.80 15.35
CA ARG A 258 7.28 -20.52 15.49
C ARG A 258 6.43 -20.50 14.23
N PHE A 259 6.71 -19.60 13.29
CA PHE A 259 6.05 -19.55 11.99
C PHE A 259 6.70 -20.60 11.06
N THR A 260 6.02 -21.73 10.88
CA THR A 260 6.49 -22.83 10.01
C THR A 260 6.26 -22.54 8.53
N GLY A 261 5.33 -21.64 8.21
CA GLY A 261 5.05 -21.13 6.88
C GLY A 261 5.66 -19.74 6.64
N SER A 262 5.61 -19.31 5.38
CA SER A 262 6.15 -18.02 4.94
C SER A 262 5.03 -16.99 4.78
N ILE A 263 5.23 -15.79 5.32
CA ILE A 263 4.39 -14.61 5.06
C ILE A 263 5.22 -13.61 4.26
N CYS A 264 4.75 -13.22 3.08
CA CYS A 264 5.55 -12.43 2.14
C CYS A 264 5.35 -10.93 2.27
N GLN A 265 4.13 -10.49 2.51
CA GLN A 265 3.81 -9.09 2.70
C GLN A 265 2.84 -8.93 3.86
N ILE A 266 3.02 -7.86 4.64
CA ILE A 266 2.18 -7.60 5.82
C ILE A 266 1.78 -6.13 5.81
N ASN A 267 0.47 -5.86 5.90
CA ASN A 267 -0.04 -4.55 6.29
C ASN A 267 -0.60 -4.66 7.70
N ILE A 268 -0.17 -3.77 8.60
CA ILE A 268 -0.64 -3.75 9.99
C ILE A 268 -1.16 -2.36 10.32
N GLU A 269 -2.36 -2.28 10.92
CA GLU A 269 -2.89 -1.08 11.58
C GLU A 269 -2.48 -1.09 13.04
N VAL A 270 -1.45 -0.34 13.40
CA VAL A 270 -1.05 -0.23 14.80
C VAL A 270 -1.76 0.97 15.40
N HIS A 271 -2.83 0.69 16.13
CA HIS A 271 -3.55 1.65 16.95
C HIS A 271 -2.66 2.28 18.02
N ASP A 272 -2.87 3.55 18.35
CA ASP A 272 -2.19 4.20 19.48
C ASP A 272 -2.57 3.48 20.79
N PRO A 273 -1.60 2.98 21.58
CA PRO A 273 -1.86 2.32 22.86
C PRO A 273 -2.78 3.09 23.81
N ASN A 274 -2.75 4.42 23.77
CA ASN A 274 -3.56 5.27 24.64
C ASN A 274 -5.06 5.23 24.28
N THR A 275 -5.42 4.76 23.09
CA THR A 275 -6.81 4.66 22.63
C THR A 275 -7.40 3.27 22.89
N LEU A 276 -6.56 2.30 23.28
CA LEU A 276 -6.94 0.91 23.48
C LEU A 276 -7.41 0.62 24.90
N ILE A 277 -8.24 -0.41 25.03
CA ILE A 277 -8.67 -0.94 26.34
C ILE A 277 -7.61 -1.91 26.93
N ALA A 278 -6.79 -2.52 26.08
CA ALA A 278 -5.72 -3.41 26.49
C ALA A 278 -4.56 -2.64 27.12
N ASN A 279 -3.90 -3.22 28.13
CA ASN A 279 -2.73 -2.61 28.81
C ASN A 279 -1.45 -2.76 27.97
N TYR A 280 -1.46 -2.23 26.74
CA TYR A 280 -0.25 -2.06 25.95
C TYR A 280 0.33 -0.67 26.18
N THR A 281 1.66 -0.57 26.12
CA THR A 281 2.37 0.70 26.22
C THR A 281 3.16 0.98 24.95
N HIS A 282 3.35 2.26 24.65
CA HIS A 282 4.24 2.70 23.58
C HIS A 282 5.65 2.11 23.71
N GLN A 283 6.14 1.98 24.95
CA GLN A 283 7.47 1.41 25.19
C GLN A 283 7.56 -0.06 24.75
N GLN A 284 6.56 -0.88 25.06
CA GLN A 284 6.52 -2.28 24.63
C GLN A 284 6.46 -2.39 23.10
N PHE A 285 5.66 -1.53 22.46
CA PHE A 285 5.61 -1.47 21.01
C PHE A 285 6.96 -1.05 20.42
N PHE A 286 7.57 0.03 20.88
CA PHE A 286 8.86 0.49 20.38
C PHE A 286 9.95 -0.56 20.52
N GLN A 287 9.98 -1.31 21.62
CA GLN A 287 10.94 -2.41 21.83
C GLN A 287 10.75 -3.52 20.80
N SER A 288 9.51 -3.99 20.61
CA SER A 288 9.19 -5.07 19.68
C SER A 288 9.41 -4.63 18.22
N PHE A 289 8.95 -3.43 17.88
CA PHE A 289 9.09 -2.84 16.55
C PHE A 289 10.55 -2.58 16.19
N ASP A 290 11.35 -1.99 17.09
CA ASP A 290 12.79 -1.80 16.87
C ASP A 290 13.50 -3.14 16.64
N THR A 291 13.16 -4.16 17.45
CA THR A 291 13.71 -5.52 17.27
C THR A 291 13.34 -6.11 15.91
N LEU A 292 12.06 -6.04 15.52
CA LEU A 292 11.56 -6.52 14.23
C LEU A 292 12.29 -5.85 13.06
N ILE A 293 12.44 -4.53 13.11
CA ILE A 293 13.07 -3.73 12.06
C ILE A 293 14.56 -4.03 11.94
N ARG A 294 15.27 -4.16 13.08
CA ARG A 294 16.70 -4.51 13.14
C ARG A 294 17.01 -5.91 12.63
N SER A 295 16.06 -6.85 12.75
CA SER A 295 16.24 -8.22 12.27
C SER A 295 16.59 -8.29 10.78
N GLY A 296 16.17 -7.29 9.99
CA GLY A 296 16.38 -7.25 8.53
C GLY A 296 15.59 -8.31 7.76
N ARG A 297 14.73 -9.09 8.43
CA ARG A 297 13.87 -10.09 7.78
C ARG A 297 12.84 -9.44 6.87
N PHE A 298 12.27 -8.34 7.35
CA PHE A 298 11.27 -7.56 6.65
C PHE A 298 11.81 -6.17 6.34
N ALA A 299 11.59 -5.71 5.11
CA ALA A 299 11.74 -4.31 4.73
C ALA A 299 10.41 -3.57 5.01
N LEU A 300 10.44 -2.52 5.83
CA LEU A 300 9.31 -1.63 6.10
C LEU A 300 9.21 -0.60 4.96
N MET A 301 8.63 -1.03 3.85
CA MET A 301 8.62 -0.27 2.60
C MET A 301 7.83 1.04 2.70
N ASN A 302 6.74 1.06 3.47
CA ASN A 302 5.95 2.27 3.70
C ASN A 302 5.40 2.33 5.12
N THR A 303 5.23 3.54 5.61
CA THR A 303 4.46 3.86 6.81
C THR A 303 3.54 5.04 6.50
N ASP A 304 2.27 4.96 6.89
CA ASP A 304 1.38 6.12 6.92
C ASP A 304 0.92 6.35 8.36
N MET A 305 0.83 7.61 8.77
CA MET A 305 0.23 7.99 10.04
C MET A 305 -1.10 8.68 9.76
N TYR A 306 -2.17 8.16 10.36
CA TYR A 306 -3.50 8.75 10.26
C TYR A 306 -3.82 9.48 11.56
N THR A 307 -4.13 10.77 11.44
CA THR A 307 -4.35 11.69 12.56
C THR A 307 -5.71 12.40 12.48
N GLY A 308 -6.68 11.77 11.81
CA GLY A 308 -8.02 12.30 11.52
C GLY A 308 -8.88 12.62 12.76
N SER A 309 -10.02 13.27 12.53
CA SER A 309 -10.80 14.14 13.45
C SER A 309 -11.38 13.55 14.76
N ALA A 310 -10.91 12.41 15.25
CA ALA A 310 -11.21 11.95 16.60
C ALA A 310 -9.95 11.34 17.26
N PRO A 311 -9.74 11.56 18.58
CA PRO A 311 -8.58 11.03 19.31
C PRO A 311 -8.48 9.50 19.30
N LEU A 312 -9.49 8.79 18.81
CA LEU A 312 -9.56 7.32 18.75
C LEU A 312 -9.05 6.70 17.44
N HIS A 313 -8.79 7.49 16.39
CA HIS A 313 -8.30 6.99 15.08
C HIS A 313 -6.83 7.34 14.82
N LEU A 314 -6.04 7.48 15.88
CA LEU A 314 -4.60 7.61 15.76
C LEU A 314 -4.01 6.21 15.54
N PHE A 315 -3.51 5.95 14.34
CA PHE A 315 -2.85 4.69 14.02
C PHE A 315 -1.73 4.86 13.00
N LEU A 316 -0.82 3.88 13.01
CA LEU A 316 0.21 3.70 12.00
C LEU A 316 -0.17 2.55 11.08
N ARG A 317 -0.21 2.82 9.78
CA ARG A 317 -0.30 1.77 8.76
C ARG A 317 1.10 1.39 8.32
N LEU A 318 1.55 0.20 8.68
CA LEU A 318 2.88 -0.32 8.38
C LEU A 318 2.80 -1.33 7.23
N PHE A 319 3.65 -1.18 6.21
CA PHE A 319 3.76 -2.11 5.09
C PHE A 319 5.13 -2.79 5.04
N PHE A 320 5.15 -4.08 5.34
CA PHE A 320 6.35 -4.91 5.36
C PHE A 320 6.41 -5.86 4.17
N VAL A 321 7.61 -6.12 3.68
CA VAL A 321 7.91 -7.15 2.67
C VAL A 321 9.02 -8.05 3.19
N ASN A 322 8.82 -9.36 3.13
CA ASN A 322 9.80 -10.37 3.51
C ASN A 322 10.90 -10.45 2.46
N VAL A 323 12.12 -10.08 2.84
CA VAL A 323 13.28 -9.96 1.94
C VAL A 323 14.28 -11.10 2.11
N VAL A 324 14.01 -12.02 3.05
CA VAL A 324 14.91 -13.13 3.39
C VAL A 324 14.36 -14.48 2.91
N ASP A 325 13.05 -14.68 2.98
CA ASP A 325 12.43 -15.95 2.60
C ASP A 325 12.42 -16.14 1.07
N GLU A 326 13.09 -17.20 0.60
CA GLU A 326 13.22 -17.49 -0.83
C GLU A 326 11.87 -17.70 -1.53
N LYS A 327 10.85 -18.25 -0.85
CA LYS A 327 9.50 -18.41 -1.43
C LYS A 327 8.88 -17.05 -1.74
N CYS A 328 9.18 -16.04 -0.90
CA CYS A 328 8.68 -14.69 -1.05
C CYS A 328 9.50 -13.86 -2.02
N THR A 329 10.84 -13.90 -1.91
CA THR A 329 11.71 -13.14 -2.82
C THR A 329 11.48 -13.59 -4.26
N LYS A 330 11.36 -14.89 -4.55
CA LYS A 330 11.02 -15.38 -5.91
C LYS A 330 9.68 -14.92 -6.46
N LYS A 331 8.76 -14.42 -5.63
CA LYS A 331 7.45 -13.91 -6.07
C LYS A 331 7.45 -12.39 -6.27
N PHE A 332 8.21 -11.64 -5.47
CA PHE A 332 8.10 -10.18 -5.38
C PHE A 332 9.39 -9.41 -5.63
N LEU A 333 10.53 -10.09 -5.65
CA LEU A 333 11.85 -9.51 -5.86
C LEU A 333 12.64 -10.34 -6.91
N CYS A 334 13.61 -9.74 -7.59
CA CYS A 334 14.43 -10.40 -8.63
C CYS A 334 15.90 -10.57 -8.26
#